data_AF-A0A1V3Q1T3-F1
#
_entry.id   AF-A0A1V3Q1T3-F1
#
_cell.length_a   1.000
_cell.length_b   1.000
_cell.length_c   1.000
_cell.angle_alpha   90.00
_cell.angle_beta   90.00
_cell.angle_gamma   90.00
#
_symmetry.space_group_name_H-M   'P 1'
#
loop_
_entity.id
_entity.type
_entity.pdbx_description
1 polymer ?
#
loop_
_entity_poly.entity_id
_entity_poly.type
_entity_poly.pdbx_seq_one_letter_code
_entity_poly.pdbx_strand_id
1 'polypeptide(L)'
;MVRHIFLFAILVFSGSAVAGVTIHFNGQLKDASDVEKVAEAACAVAKAKSWRCESVSGPKDAALDNITVQSLRELDGSADLSKANGVVIYPADMSEPLYLVFGAKNKLDNFIKTQFAGADTHIGVIEIFDAVKPFFRRLEITDEGRYWETRSRANLEEDLASVAAQIAAIKSQRPDVTGPVKRPDGRILDLVAGER
;
A
#
# COMPACT_ATOMS: atom_id res chain seq x y z
N MET A 1 -23.06 -13.27 -20.47
CA MET A 1 -22.04 -13.68 -19.48
C MET A 1 -20.70 -13.19 -19.98
N VAL A 2 -20.38 -11.91 -19.73
CA VAL A 2 -19.22 -11.23 -20.33
C VAL A 2 -18.03 -11.34 -19.38
N ARG A 3 -17.04 -12.15 -19.76
CA ARG A 3 -15.75 -12.26 -19.08
C ARG A 3 -15.03 -10.91 -19.17
N HIS A 4 -14.89 -10.23 -18.05
CA HIS A 4 -14.09 -9.01 -17.94
C HIS A 4 -12.61 -9.41 -17.99
N ILE A 5 -11.95 -9.16 -19.11
CA ILE A 5 -10.50 -9.29 -19.22
C ILE A 5 -9.91 -7.98 -18.69
N PHE A 6 -9.52 -7.96 -17.42
CA PHE A 6 -8.61 -6.94 -16.91
C PHE A 6 -7.25 -7.18 -17.56
N LEU A 7 -6.91 -6.36 -18.55
CA LEU A 7 -5.57 -6.36 -19.13
C LEU A 7 -4.62 -5.74 -18.09
N PHE A 8 -3.96 -6.57 -17.28
CA PHE A 8 -2.72 -6.18 -16.61
C PHE A 8 -1.67 -6.00 -17.70
N ALA A 9 -1.54 -4.79 -18.23
CA ALA A 9 -0.43 -4.45 -19.11
C ALA A 9 0.84 -4.33 -18.25
N ILE A 10 1.50 -5.46 -17.98
CA ILE A 10 2.92 -5.45 -17.64
C ILE A 10 3.64 -5.09 -18.95
N LEU A 11 3.92 -3.81 -19.14
CA LEU A 11 4.83 -3.35 -20.18
C LEU A 11 6.23 -3.86 -19.82
N VAL A 12 6.62 -4.98 -20.42
CA VAL A 12 7.99 -5.48 -20.37
C VAL A 12 8.84 -4.59 -21.28
N PHE A 13 9.35 -3.49 -20.72
CA PHE A 13 10.52 -2.81 -21.28
C PHE A 13 11.78 -3.49 -20.72
N SER A 14 12.62 -3.99 -21.63
CA SER A 14 13.90 -4.63 -21.32
C SER A 14 14.82 -3.62 -20.65
N GLY A 15 15.06 -3.81 -19.36
CA GLY A 15 15.88 -2.94 -18.50
C GLY A 15 15.07 -2.47 -17.30
N SER A 16 15.00 -3.31 -16.26
CA SER A 16 14.47 -3.02 -14.91
C SER A 16 13.49 -1.86 -14.80
N ALA A 17 12.38 -1.91 -15.55
CA ALA A 17 11.32 -0.92 -15.45
C ALA A 17 10.52 -1.20 -14.19
N VAL A 18 10.92 -0.61 -13.06
CA VAL A 18 10.10 -0.60 -11.85
C VAL A 18 8.93 0.34 -12.13
N ALA A 19 7.77 -0.24 -12.44
CA ALA A 19 6.60 0.50 -12.92
C ALA A 19 5.77 1.11 -11.77
N GLY A 20 6.42 1.58 -10.70
CA GLY A 20 5.77 2.18 -9.54
C GLY A 20 6.74 2.60 -8.44
N VAL A 21 6.22 3.36 -7.47
CA VAL A 21 6.85 3.59 -6.17
C VAL A 21 5.89 3.01 -5.12
N THR A 22 6.12 1.73 -4.84
CA THR A 22 5.31 0.90 -3.95
C THR A 22 6.16 0.39 -2.79
N ILE A 23 5.57 0.40 -1.59
CA ILE A 23 6.17 -0.26 -0.42
C ILE A 23 5.41 -1.56 -0.20
N HIS A 24 6.08 -2.68 -0.41
CA HIS A 24 5.57 -4.01 -0.10
C HIS A 24 6.04 -4.42 1.28
N PHE A 25 5.16 -5.06 2.05
CA PHE A 25 5.49 -5.46 3.41
C PHE A 25 4.77 -6.75 3.82
N ASN A 26 5.52 -7.62 4.47
CA ASN A 26 4.97 -8.81 5.12
C ASN A 26 5.49 -8.90 6.56
N GLY A 27 4.68 -9.46 7.44
CA GLY A 27 5.02 -9.42 8.85
C GLY A 27 4.29 -10.44 9.70
N GLN A 28 4.87 -10.69 10.86
CA GLN A 28 4.35 -11.54 11.91
C GLN A 28 4.60 -10.86 13.25
N LEU A 29 3.55 -10.66 14.04
CA LEU A 29 3.66 -10.11 15.39
C LEU A 29 4.37 -11.06 16.35
N LYS A 30 4.95 -10.51 17.41
CA LYS A 30 5.50 -11.32 18.51
C LYS A 30 4.38 -12.02 19.26
N ASP A 31 3.37 -11.24 19.66
CA ASP A 31 2.20 -11.73 20.37
C ASP A 31 0.89 -11.16 19.78
N ALA A 32 -0.23 -11.85 20.00
CA ALA A 32 -1.54 -11.39 19.53
C ALA A 32 -1.95 -10.04 20.15
N SER A 33 -1.51 -9.77 21.39
CA SER A 33 -1.76 -8.51 22.09
C SER A 33 -0.97 -7.33 21.53
N ASP A 34 0.01 -7.57 20.65
CA ASP A 34 0.78 -6.49 20.03
C ASP A 34 0.00 -5.77 18.91
N VAL A 35 -1.13 -6.30 18.43
CA VAL A 35 -1.98 -5.61 17.43
C VAL A 35 -2.37 -4.22 17.92
N GLU A 36 -2.75 -4.09 19.20
CA GLU A 36 -3.13 -2.81 19.80
C GLU A 36 -1.95 -1.84 19.87
N LYS A 37 -0.75 -2.34 20.15
CA LYS A 37 0.46 -1.51 20.21
C LYS A 37 0.89 -1.03 18.82
N VAL A 38 0.76 -1.90 17.80
CA VAL A 38 0.95 -1.50 16.39
C VAL A 38 -0.05 -0.42 16.01
N ALA A 39 -1.33 -0.62 16.33
CA ALA A 39 -2.39 0.36 16.07
C ALA A 39 -2.08 1.71 16.72
N GLU A 40 -1.71 1.71 18.00
CA GLU A 40 -1.37 2.92 18.76
C GLU A 40 -0.17 3.65 18.16
N ALA A 41 0.95 2.95 17.96
CA ALA A 41 2.18 3.54 17.43
C ALA A 41 1.99 4.08 16.01
N ALA A 42 1.32 3.33 15.14
CA ALA A 42 1.06 3.76 13.78
C ALA A 42 0.12 4.97 13.73
N CYS A 43 -0.98 4.95 14.50
CA CYS A 43 -1.89 6.08 14.58
C CYS A 43 -1.24 7.32 15.22
N ALA A 44 -0.29 7.17 16.15
CA ALA A 44 0.43 8.30 16.73
C ALA A 44 1.24 9.05 15.67
N VAL A 45 1.99 8.32 14.83
CA VAL A 45 2.74 8.91 13.69
C VAL A 45 1.78 9.53 12.68
N ALA A 46 0.70 8.83 12.33
CA ALA A 46 -0.31 9.35 11.40
C ALA A 46 -0.92 10.67 11.89
N LYS A 47 -1.35 10.73 13.16
CA LYS A 47 -1.94 11.94 13.76
C LYS A 47 -0.96 13.11 13.81
N ALA A 48 0.32 12.86 14.10
CA ALA A 48 1.35 13.89 14.07
C ALA A 48 1.51 14.54 12.67
N LYS A 49 1.12 13.82 11.62
CA LYS A 49 1.10 14.29 10.21
C LYS A 49 -0.28 14.73 9.74
N SER A 50 -1.27 14.82 10.65
CA SER A 50 -2.68 15.10 10.34
C SER A 50 -3.32 14.09 9.38
N TRP A 51 -2.83 12.85 9.37
CA TRP A 51 -3.39 11.76 8.58
C TRP A 51 -4.53 11.08 9.33
N ARG A 52 -5.56 10.67 8.59
CA ARG A 52 -6.67 9.89 9.14
C ARG A 52 -6.17 8.48 9.49
N CYS A 53 -6.53 8.00 10.68
CA CYS A 53 -6.25 6.65 11.16
C CYS A 53 -7.54 6.05 11.73
N GLU A 54 -7.93 4.87 11.26
CA GLU A 54 -9.18 4.21 11.65
C GLU A 54 -8.89 2.79 12.15
N SER A 55 -9.52 2.41 13.25
CA SER A 55 -9.43 1.06 13.81
C SER A 55 -10.23 0.07 12.97
N VAL A 56 -9.72 -1.14 12.83
CA VAL A 56 -10.42 -2.28 12.22
C VAL A 56 -10.70 -3.30 13.31
N SER A 57 -11.95 -3.72 13.45
CA SER A 57 -12.35 -4.79 14.38
C SER A 57 -13.39 -5.69 13.71
N GLY A 58 -12.96 -6.90 13.37
CA GLY A 58 -13.78 -7.90 12.67
C GLY A 58 -14.30 -7.44 11.31
N PRO A 59 -15.29 -8.16 10.74
CA PRO A 59 -15.83 -7.87 9.40
C PRO A 59 -16.78 -6.66 9.35
N LYS A 60 -17.10 -6.03 10.50
CA LYS A 60 -18.15 -5.00 10.59
C LYS A 60 -17.62 -3.56 10.62
N ASP A 61 -16.39 -3.35 11.08
CA ASP A 61 -15.96 -2.01 11.51
C ASP A 61 -15.08 -1.28 10.47
N ALA A 62 -14.61 -1.94 9.42
CA ALA A 62 -14.02 -1.29 8.26
C ALA A 62 -14.21 -2.15 7.00
N ALA A 63 -14.73 -1.58 5.91
CA ALA A 63 -14.72 -2.22 4.60
C ALA A 63 -13.27 -2.32 4.11
N LEU A 64 -12.59 -3.39 4.52
CA LEU A 64 -11.29 -3.77 3.99
C LEU A 64 -11.40 -3.91 2.47
N ASP A 65 -10.37 -3.48 1.74
CA ASP A 65 -10.34 -3.72 0.31
C ASP A 65 -10.22 -5.23 0.00
N ASN A 66 -10.56 -5.60 -1.23
CA ASN A 66 -10.55 -7.01 -1.64
C ASN A 66 -9.15 -7.63 -1.57
N ILE A 67 -8.09 -6.82 -1.74
CA ILE A 67 -6.69 -7.28 -1.69
C ILE A 67 -6.33 -7.72 -0.27
N THR A 68 -6.65 -6.89 0.72
CA THR A 68 -6.43 -7.13 2.14
C THR A 68 -7.27 -8.30 2.62
N VAL A 69 -8.54 -8.37 2.20
CA VAL A 69 -9.41 -9.53 2.49
C VAL A 69 -8.81 -10.82 1.95
N GLN A 70 -8.33 -10.81 0.70
CA GLN A 70 -7.74 -12.00 0.08
C GLN A 70 -6.46 -12.42 0.82
N SER A 71 -5.56 -11.47 1.09
CA SER A 71 -4.31 -11.72 1.83
C SER A 71 -4.57 -12.34 3.20
N LEU A 72 -5.51 -11.78 3.99
CA LEU A 72 -5.88 -12.33 5.29
C LEU A 72 -6.36 -13.78 5.18
N ARG A 73 -7.21 -14.09 4.19
CA ARG A 73 -7.72 -15.44 3.97
C ARG A 73 -6.62 -16.42 3.60
N GLU A 74 -5.68 -16.01 2.77
CA GLU A 74 -4.54 -16.84 2.35
C GLU A 74 -3.60 -17.12 3.53
N LEU A 75 -3.27 -16.09 4.31
CA LEU A 75 -2.42 -16.23 5.49
C LEU A 75 -3.06 -17.13 6.55
N ASP A 76 -4.34 -16.92 6.86
CA ASP A 76 -5.06 -17.69 7.86
C ASP A 76 -5.48 -19.07 7.34
N GLY A 77 -5.60 -19.27 6.03
CA GLY A 77 -6.17 -20.48 5.44
C GLY A 77 -7.66 -20.64 5.79
N SER A 78 -8.37 -19.53 5.98
CA SER A 78 -9.77 -19.50 6.44
C SER A 78 -10.52 -18.33 5.78
N ALA A 79 -11.81 -18.54 5.50
CA ALA A 79 -12.70 -17.47 5.04
C ALA A 79 -13.20 -16.57 6.19
N ASP A 80 -13.01 -16.99 7.45
CA ASP A 80 -13.45 -16.27 8.64
C ASP A 80 -12.56 -15.05 8.92
N LEU A 81 -13.17 -13.85 8.86
CA LEU A 81 -12.51 -12.58 9.15
C LEU A 81 -12.90 -12.03 10.53
N SER A 82 -13.58 -12.81 11.39
CA SER A 82 -13.98 -12.41 12.73
C SER A 82 -12.81 -11.98 13.62
N LYS A 83 -11.60 -12.44 13.29
CA LYS A 83 -10.35 -12.12 13.99
C LYS A 83 -9.54 -11.02 13.32
N ALA A 84 -10.01 -10.44 12.21
CA ALA A 84 -9.32 -9.33 11.57
C ALA A 84 -9.29 -8.13 12.53
N ASN A 85 -8.10 -7.63 12.86
CA ASN A 85 -7.93 -6.50 13.78
C ASN A 85 -6.70 -5.67 13.38
N GLY A 86 -6.72 -4.37 13.64
CA GLY A 86 -5.60 -3.48 13.35
C GLY A 86 -6.05 -2.07 13.00
N VAL A 87 -5.35 -1.42 12.05
CA VAL A 87 -5.65 -0.06 11.62
C VAL A 87 -5.53 0.13 10.12
N VAL A 88 -6.28 1.09 9.59
CA VAL A 88 -6.11 1.66 8.26
C VAL A 88 -5.69 3.12 8.39
N ILE A 89 -4.63 3.50 7.70
CA ILE A 89 -4.12 4.87 7.66
C ILE A 89 -4.29 5.43 6.25
N TYR A 90 -4.63 6.72 6.16
CA TYR A 90 -4.84 7.42 4.89
C TYR A 90 -3.84 8.57 4.77
N PRO A 91 -2.64 8.32 4.21
CA PRO A 91 -1.54 9.29 4.23
C PRO A 91 -1.77 10.55 3.40
N ALA A 92 -2.41 10.41 2.23
CA ALA A 92 -2.70 11.54 1.34
C ALA A 92 -3.84 11.21 0.37
N ASP A 93 -4.42 12.26 -0.23
CA ASP A 93 -5.49 12.13 -1.23
C ASP A 93 -5.08 11.28 -2.43
N MET A 94 -3.83 11.38 -2.88
CA MET A 94 -3.26 10.58 -3.97
C MET A 94 -2.25 9.52 -3.48
N SER A 95 -2.48 8.98 -2.29
CA SER A 95 -1.88 7.74 -1.80
C SER A 95 -2.93 6.64 -1.70
N GLU A 96 -2.51 5.38 -1.81
CA GLU A 96 -3.34 4.27 -1.34
C GLU A 96 -3.41 4.26 0.20
N PRO A 97 -4.43 3.62 0.80
CA PRO A 97 -4.46 3.40 2.25
C PRO A 97 -3.40 2.40 2.69
N LEU A 98 -2.81 2.62 3.86
CA LEU A 98 -1.91 1.68 4.52
C LEU A 98 -2.74 0.78 5.45
N TYR A 99 -2.84 -0.50 5.10
CA TYR A 99 -3.53 -1.50 5.90
C TYR A 99 -2.53 -2.25 6.80
N LEU A 100 -2.54 -1.96 8.09
CA LEU A 100 -1.85 -2.74 9.12
C LEU A 100 -2.87 -3.60 9.86
N VAL A 101 -3.39 -4.60 9.15
CA VAL A 101 -4.49 -5.46 9.61
C VAL A 101 -4.00 -6.90 9.68
N PHE A 102 -4.31 -7.57 10.78
CA PHE A 102 -3.86 -8.91 11.10
C PHE A 102 -5.05 -9.85 11.26
N GLY A 103 -4.87 -11.08 10.80
CA GLY A 103 -5.85 -12.17 10.98
C GLY A 103 -5.57 -13.01 12.24
N ALA A 104 -6.20 -14.18 12.31
CA ALA A 104 -6.09 -15.13 13.41
C ALA A 104 -4.65 -15.62 13.65
N LYS A 105 -3.80 -15.64 12.63
CA LYS A 105 -2.39 -16.05 12.75
C LYS A 105 -1.43 -14.90 13.07
N ASN A 106 -1.93 -13.69 13.33
CA ASN A 106 -1.13 -12.49 13.60
C ASN A 106 -0.10 -12.19 12.50
N LYS A 107 -0.45 -12.52 11.25
CA LYS A 107 0.34 -12.24 10.05
C LYS A 107 -0.35 -11.15 9.24
N LEU A 108 0.46 -10.42 8.49
CA LEU A 108 0.01 -9.55 7.41
C LEU A 108 0.91 -9.69 6.18
N ASP A 109 0.35 -9.37 5.03
CA ASP A 109 1.04 -9.28 3.74
C ASP A 109 0.25 -8.27 2.89
N ASN A 110 0.84 -7.13 2.57
CA ASN A 110 0.16 -6.08 1.83
C ASN A 110 1.17 -5.13 1.17
N PHE A 111 0.66 -4.12 0.49
CA PHE A 111 1.46 -3.07 -0.11
C PHE A 111 0.70 -1.73 -0.08
N ILE A 112 1.45 -0.65 -0.28
CA ILE A 112 0.92 0.70 -0.46
C ILE A 112 1.66 1.39 -1.61
N LYS A 113 0.91 1.89 -2.60
CA LYS A 113 1.44 2.78 -3.62
C LYS A 113 1.44 4.23 -3.13
N THR A 114 2.58 4.90 -3.31
CA THR A 114 2.79 6.30 -2.90
C THR A 114 3.29 7.18 -4.05
N GLN A 115 3.44 6.63 -5.25
CA GLN A 115 4.02 7.29 -6.44
C GLN A 115 3.33 8.60 -6.89
N PHE A 116 2.10 8.86 -6.41
CA PHE A 116 1.36 10.10 -6.70
C PHE A 116 1.21 11.03 -5.49
N ALA A 117 1.79 10.67 -4.33
CA ALA A 117 1.64 11.37 -3.06
C ALA A 117 2.87 12.18 -2.63
N GLY A 118 3.96 12.10 -3.41
CA GLY A 118 5.21 12.81 -3.14
C GLY A 118 6.09 12.14 -2.07
N ALA A 119 7.33 12.63 -1.97
CA ALA A 119 8.36 12.06 -1.11
C ALA A 119 7.99 12.13 0.39
N ASP A 120 7.40 13.22 0.85
CA ASP A 120 7.06 13.38 2.28
C ASP A 120 6.03 12.34 2.75
N THR A 121 5.05 12.02 1.91
CA THR A 121 4.07 10.97 2.20
C THR A 121 4.74 9.61 2.28
N HIS A 122 5.58 9.28 1.30
CA HIS A 122 6.32 8.03 1.27
C HIS A 122 7.22 7.87 2.50
N ILE A 123 8.01 8.90 2.83
CA ILE A 123 8.88 8.93 4.02
C ILE A 123 8.05 8.76 5.29
N GLY A 124 6.89 9.43 5.40
CA GLY A 124 6.04 9.29 6.58
C GLY A 124 5.42 7.89 6.73
N VAL A 125 5.18 7.17 5.63
CA VAL A 125 4.81 5.75 5.67
C VAL A 125 5.97 4.90 6.20
N ILE A 126 7.20 5.19 5.78
CA ILE A 126 8.41 4.54 6.30
C ILE A 126 8.61 4.81 7.80
N GLU A 127 8.32 6.02 8.27
CA GLU A 127 8.36 6.36 9.71
C GLU A 127 7.33 5.56 10.51
N ILE A 128 6.14 5.29 9.95
CA ILE A 128 5.17 4.36 10.57
C ILE A 128 5.79 2.97 10.72
N PHE A 129 6.44 2.46 9.67
CA PHE A 129 7.09 1.15 9.71
C PHE A 129 8.22 1.09 10.75
N ASP A 130 9.05 2.13 10.86
CA ASP A 130 10.07 2.23 11.91
C ASP A 130 9.45 2.18 13.31
N ALA A 131 8.34 2.90 13.52
CA ALA A 131 7.64 2.96 14.82
C ALA A 131 7.00 1.62 15.22
N VAL A 132 6.47 0.85 14.27
CA VAL A 132 5.80 -0.42 14.58
C VAL A 132 6.74 -1.61 14.62
N LYS A 133 7.92 -1.52 14.00
CA LYS A 133 8.92 -2.60 13.91
C LYS A 133 9.21 -3.33 15.24
N PRO A 134 9.29 -2.66 16.41
CA PRO A 134 9.52 -3.35 17.69
C PRO A 134 8.44 -4.36 18.08
N PHE A 135 7.25 -4.32 17.50
CA PHE A 135 6.12 -5.23 17.80
C PHE A 135 6.10 -6.47 16.91
N PHE A 136 6.96 -6.52 15.90
CA PHE A 136 7.05 -7.65 14.97
C PHE A 136 8.12 -8.63 15.42
N ARG A 137 7.80 -9.92 15.34
CA ARG A 137 8.80 -11.00 15.37
C ARG A 137 9.61 -10.98 14.07
N ARG A 138 8.93 -10.68 12.96
CA ARG A 138 9.51 -10.50 11.63
C ARG A 138 8.71 -9.44 10.89
N LEU A 139 9.39 -8.46 10.33
CA LEU A 139 8.83 -7.47 9.42
C LEU A 139 9.80 -7.33 8.26
N GLU A 140 9.36 -7.73 7.08
CA GLU A 140 10.09 -7.62 5.83
C GLU A 140 9.43 -6.50 5.03
N ILE A 141 10.26 -5.58 4.52
CA ILE A 141 9.82 -4.43 3.73
C ILE A 141 10.70 -4.40 2.48
N THR A 142 10.04 -4.28 1.34
CA THR A 142 10.66 -4.04 0.04
C THR A 142 10.13 -2.71 -0.47
N ASP A 143 11.02 -1.74 -0.63
CA ASP A 143 10.68 -0.39 -1.05
C ASP A 143 11.20 -0.12 -2.47
N GLU A 144 10.28 0.00 -3.43
CA GLU A 144 10.62 0.35 -4.81
C GLU A 144 11.21 1.76 -4.95
N GLY A 145 10.95 2.66 -3.99
CA GLY A 145 11.52 4.01 -3.91
C GLY A 145 12.90 4.07 -3.26
N ARG A 146 13.48 2.92 -2.87
CA ARG A 146 14.83 2.77 -2.29
C ARG A 146 15.06 3.54 -0.98
N TYR A 147 14.05 4.19 -0.41
CA TYR A 147 14.20 5.03 0.76
C TYR A 147 14.37 4.19 2.03
N TRP A 148 13.66 3.08 2.16
CA TRP A 148 13.78 2.16 3.29
C TRP A 148 15.23 1.73 3.56
N GLU A 149 15.96 1.37 2.50
CA GLU A 149 17.33 0.86 2.55
C GLU A 149 18.37 1.98 2.61
N THR A 150 18.16 3.05 1.86
CA THR A 150 19.20 4.09 1.67
C THR A 150 19.00 5.32 2.56
N ARG A 151 17.76 5.57 3.01
CA ARG A 151 17.33 6.81 3.68
C ARG A 151 17.67 8.08 2.88
N SER A 152 17.87 7.94 1.57
CA SER A 152 18.19 9.03 0.66
C SER A 152 16.91 9.59 0.06
N ARG A 153 16.52 10.79 0.50
CA ARG A 153 15.41 11.53 -0.12
C ARG A 153 15.66 11.81 -1.60
N ALA A 154 16.92 12.06 -1.98
CA ALA A 154 17.29 12.32 -3.36
C ALA A 154 17.02 11.11 -4.27
N ASN A 155 17.32 9.89 -3.80
CA ASN A 155 17.04 8.67 -4.56
C ASN A 155 15.53 8.49 -4.76
N LEU A 156 14.75 8.69 -3.70
CA LEU A 156 13.30 8.61 -3.75
C LEU A 156 12.69 9.64 -4.72
N GLU A 157 13.19 10.88 -4.70
CA GLU A 157 12.73 11.93 -5.61
C GLU A 157 13.09 11.61 -7.07
N GLU A 158 14.26 11.03 -7.31
CA GLU A 158 14.65 10.52 -8.63
C GLU A 158 13.68 9.43 -9.13
N ASP A 159 13.33 8.46 -8.27
CA ASP A 159 12.40 7.38 -8.63
C ASP A 159 10.99 7.90 -8.91
N LEU A 160 10.48 8.79 -8.05
CA LEU A 160 9.18 9.44 -8.23
C LEU A 160 9.14 10.23 -9.54
N ALA A 161 10.20 10.98 -9.85
CA ALA A 161 10.31 11.73 -11.10
C ALA A 161 10.38 10.79 -12.32
N SER A 162 11.13 9.68 -12.22
CA SER A 162 11.23 8.67 -13.26
C SER A 162 9.87 8.04 -13.57
N VAL A 163 9.11 7.63 -12.55
CA VAL A 163 7.76 7.07 -12.72
C VAL A 163 6.82 8.11 -13.34
N ALA A 164 6.87 9.36 -12.88
CA ALA A 164 6.05 10.44 -13.45
C ALA A 164 6.35 10.67 -14.94
N ALA A 165 7.64 10.66 -15.34
CA ALA A 165 8.06 10.80 -16.72
C ALA A 165 7.59 9.62 -17.60
N GLN A 166 7.67 8.38 -17.10
CA GLN A 166 7.18 7.19 -17.79
C GLN A 166 5.67 7.27 -18.03
N ILE A 167 4.89 7.66 -17.01
CA ILE A 167 3.42 7.84 -17.14
C ILE A 167 3.10 8.92 -18.18
N ALA A 168 3.81 10.04 -18.15
CA ALA A 168 3.63 11.11 -19.13
C ALA A 168 3.95 10.64 -20.57
N ALA A 169 5.01 9.87 -20.74
CA ALA A 169 5.38 9.29 -22.04
C ALA A 169 4.31 8.34 -22.57
N ILE A 170 3.76 7.47 -21.72
CA ILE A 170 2.65 6.56 -22.11
C ILE A 170 1.43 7.38 -22.55
N LYS A 171 1.02 8.39 -21.78
CA LYS A 171 -0.13 9.26 -22.12
C LYS A 171 0.08 10.01 -23.44
N SER A 172 1.31 10.42 -23.74
CA SER A 172 1.63 11.06 -25.03
C SER A 172 1.51 10.09 -26.22
N GLN A 173 1.79 8.81 -26.03
CA GLN A 173 1.74 7.80 -27.09
C GLN A 173 0.35 7.14 -27.21
N ARG A 174 -0.44 7.19 -26.14
CA ARG A 174 -1.77 6.59 -26.02
C ARG A 174 -2.77 7.63 -25.53
N PRO A 175 -3.29 8.50 -26.42
CA PRO A 175 -4.28 9.50 -26.02
C PRO A 175 -5.60 8.90 -25.50
N ASP A 176 -5.83 7.61 -25.75
CA ASP A 176 -6.95 6.84 -25.24
C ASP A 176 -6.78 6.40 -23.77
N VAL A 177 -5.61 6.59 -23.16
CA VAL A 177 -5.43 6.31 -21.72
C VAL A 177 -5.56 7.57 -20.86
N THR A 178 -6.14 7.39 -19.69
CA THR A 178 -6.30 8.44 -18.66
C THR A 178 -5.78 7.93 -17.32
N GLY A 179 -5.44 8.84 -16.40
CA GLY A 179 -4.96 8.49 -15.07
C GLY A 179 -4.01 9.53 -14.47
N PRO A 180 -3.66 9.35 -13.18
CA PRO A 180 -4.08 8.25 -12.30
C PRO A 180 -5.57 8.28 -11.93
N VAL A 181 -6.16 7.12 -11.62
CA VAL A 181 -7.55 6.98 -11.17
C VAL A 181 -7.58 6.32 -9.79
N LYS A 182 -8.08 7.05 -8.78
CA LYS A 182 -8.34 6.50 -7.45
C LYS A 182 -9.70 5.83 -7.41
N ARG A 183 -9.71 4.54 -7.07
CA ARG A 183 -10.91 3.72 -6.95
C ARG A 183 -11.66 4.02 -5.64
N PRO A 184 -12.95 3.64 -5.52
CA PRO A 184 -13.72 3.81 -4.29
C PRO A 184 -13.12 3.12 -3.05
N ASP A 185 -12.37 2.03 -3.24
CA ASP A 185 -11.62 1.34 -2.18
C ASP A 185 -10.27 1.99 -1.85
N GLY A 186 -9.96 3.14 -2.47
CA GLY A 186 -8.75 3.90 -2.24
C GLY A 186 -7.53 3.45 -3.05
N ARG A 187 -7.61 2.29 -3.72
CA ARG A 187 -6.53 1.79 -4.58
C ARG A 187 -6.38 2.63 -5.85
N ILE A 188 -5.17 2.73 -6.37
CA ILE A 188 -4.88 3.59 -7.52
C ILE A 188 -4.54 2.75 -8.74
N LEU A 189 -5.23 3.05 -9.84
CA LEU A 189 -4.86 2.60 -11.17
C LEU A 189 -4.01 3.68 -11.82
N ASP A 190 -2.79 3.33 -12.21
CA ASP A 190 -1.84 4.30 -12.77
C ASP A 190 -2.37 4.89 -14.07
N LEU A 191 -2.90 4.03 -14.96
CA LEU A 191 -3.52 4.38 -16.23
C LEU A 191 -4.68 3.42 -16.54
N VAL A 192 -5.75 3.93 -17.15
CA VAL A 192 -6.90 3.18 -17.66
C VAL A 192 -7.16 3.56 -19.11
N ALA A 193 -7.41 2.58 -19.97
CA ALA A 193 -7.86 2.83 -21.33
C ALA A 193 -9.34 3.22 -21.35
N GLY A 194 -9.71 4.23 -22.14
CA GLY A 194 -11.09 4.54 -22.43
C GLY A 194 -11.74 3.44 -23.26
N GLU A 195 -12.97 3.08 -22.94
CA GLU A 195 -13.81 2.27 -23.84
C GLU A 195 -14.08 3.12 -25.11
N ARG A 196 -13.76 2.56 -26.28
CA ARG A 196 -14.20 3.11 -27.56
C ARG A 196 -15.62 2.66 -27.85
#